data_AF-A0A0C3C4C2-F1
#
_entry.id   AF-A0A0C3C4C2-F1
#
_cell.length_a   1.000
_cell.length_b   1.000
_cell.length_c   1.000
_cell.angle_alpha   90.00
_cell.angle_beta   90.00
_cell.angle_gamma   90.00
#
_symmetry.space_group_name_H-M   'P 1'
#
loop_
_entity.id
_entity.type
_entity.pdbx_description
1 polymer ?
#
loop_
_entity_poly.entity_id
_entity_poly.type
_entity_poly.pdbx_seq_one_letter_code
_entity_poly.pdbx_strand_id
1 'polypeptide(L)'
;MFGPRALPGLTCTSDEFDPHFHPLLVTYMFIPLLRTPLARYGPLNASSQLTRRAFPVSAGLTRSFAAATGTKAKKAQPAKAEKAKPGKEAKVDGRKRYTSSLPRPKRPLNAFLRFASHYRQSEQGAALSVADIAVVYNNLGPEEKEKFHPSEQETEAYKEKRAEWEKKNEEAKFKAKRSGYQLFVSETFPKSGGFEESSNAMKDVATNWQSLTVEEKAEWSKRAADQYEERNRS
;
A
#
# COMPACT_ATOMS: atom_id res chain seq x y z
N MET A 1 54.27 -20.91 17.90
CA MET A 1 54.18 -22.14 17.09
C MET A 1 52.75 -22.65 17.18
N PHE A 2 51.90 -22.33 16.21
CA PHE A 2 50.56 -22.91 16.09
C PHE A 2 50.45 -23.50 14.69
N GLY A 3 50.31 -24.82 14.61
CA GLY A 3 50.26 -25.58 13.37
C GLY A 3 48.91 -25.46 12.66
N PRO A 4 48.86 -25.70 11.34
CA PRO A 4 47.64 -25.64 10.57
C PRO A 4 46.73 -26.85 10.86
N ARG A 5 45.45 -26.57 11.09
CA ARG A 5 44.38 -27.55 11.32
C ARG A 5 43.81 -27.96 9.97
N ALA A 6 44.08 -29.19 9.54
CA ALA A 6 43.53 -29.78 8.33
C ALA A 6 42.02 -30.03 8.49
N LEU A 7 41.22 -29.60 7.52
CA LEU A 7 39.80 -29.93 7.41
C LEU A 7 39.61 -31.20 6.56
N PRO A 8 38.80 -32.17 7.01
CA PRO A 8 38.55 -33.41 6.29
C PRO A 8 37.59 -33.22 5.10
N GLY A 9 37.77 -34.09 4.11
CA GLY A 9 37.22 -33.99 2.77
C GLY A 9 35.70 -34.09 2.69
N LEU A 10 35.15 -33.29 1.79
CA LEU A 10 33.83 -33.49 1.18
C LEU A 10 34.03 -34.44 0.00
N THR A 11 33.64 -35.70 0.18
CA THR A 11 33.49 -36.65 -0.92
C THR A 11 32.23 -36.29 -1.70
N CYS A 12 32.40 -35.77 -2.92
CA CYS A 12 31.33 -35.69 -3.91
C CYS A 12 30.89 -37.12 -4.26
N THR A 13 29.70 -37.51 -3.83
CA THR A 13 28.97 -38.63 -4.42
C THR A 13 28.30 -38.12 -5.70
N SER A 14 28.83 -38.55 -6.84
CA SER A 14 28.22 -38.40 -8.15
C SER A 14 26.95 -39.24 -8.19
N ASP A 15 25.82 -38.61 -7.91
CA ASP A 15 24.50 -39.24 -8.00
C ASP A 15 23.97 -39.11 -9.44
N GLU A 16 24.07 -40.24 -10.14
CA GLU A 16 23.14 -40.78 -11.13
C GLU A 16 22.24 -39.79 -11.89
N PHE A 17 22.71 -39.41 -13.08
CA PHE A 17 21.93 -38.66 -14.06
C PHE A 17 21.04 -39.62 -14.85
N ASP A 18 19.76 -39.66 -14.49
CA ASP A 18 18.72 -40.51 -15.09
C ASP A 18 18.33 -40.01 -16.50
N PRO A 19 18.56 -40.78 -17.60
CA PRO A 19 18.40 -40.31 -18.98
C PRO A 19 17.01 -40.59 -19.59
N HIS A 20 15.93 -40.43 -18.83
CA HIS A 20 14.55 -40.53 -19.35
C HIS A 20 13.83 -39.19 -19.39
N PHE A 21 14.44 -38.20 -20.06
CA PHE A 21 13.76 -36.96 -20.43
C PHE A 21 13.14 -37.08 -21.82
N HIS A 22 11.83 -37.29 -21.88
CA HIS A 22 11.06 -37.26 -23.12
C HIS A 22 11.16 -35.87 -23.78
N PRO A 23 11.51 -35.78 -25.08
CA PRO A 23 11.50 -34.53 -25.82
C PRO A 23 10.05 -34.17 -26.18
N LEU A 24 9.34 -33.52 -25.27
CA LEU A 24 8.13 -32.79 -25.64
C LEU A 24 8.56 -31.54 -26.41
N LEU A 25 8.51 -31.68 -27.74
CA LEU A 25 8.28 -30.66 -28.76
C LEU A 25 8.18 -29.23 -28.20
N VAL A 26 9.34 -28.60 -28.01
CA VAL A 26 9.45 -27.15 -27.91
C VAL A 26 9.14 -26.61 -29.30
N THR A 27 7.85 -26.35 -29.54
CA THR A 27 7.42 -25.52 -30.65
C THR A 27 7.96 -24.12 -30.38
N TYR A 28 9.11 -23.85 -30.99
CA TYR A 28 9.67 -22.52 -31.14
C TYR A 28 8.65 -21.66 -31.88
N MET A 29 7.80 -20.98 -31.13
CA MET A 29 7.10 -19.78 -31.60
C MET A 29 8.20 -18.76 -31.90
N PHE A 30 8.60 -18.71 -33.16
CA PHE A 30 9.44 -17.68 -33.73
C PHE A 30 8.65 -16.38 -33.63
N ILE A 31 8.82 -15.64 -32.52
CA ILE A 31 8.26 -14.30 -32.36
C ILE A 31 9.11 -13.41 -33.27
N PRO A 32 8.58 -12.85 -34.38
CA PRO A 32 9.31 -11.88 -35.15
C PRO A 32 9.56 -10.67 -34.25
N LEU A 33 10.83 -10.45 -33.91
CA LEU A 33 11.32 -9.19 -33.39
C LEU A 33 10.99 -8.11 -34.43
N LEU A 34 9.84 -7.47 -34.25
CA LEU A 34 9.53 -6.20 -34.89
C LEU A 34 10.57 -5.21 -34.39
N ARG A 35 11.61 -5.07 -35.21
CA ARG A 35 12.69 -4.10 -35.12
C ARG A 35 12.03 -2.72 -35.22
N THR A 36 11.67 -2.15 -34.08
CA THR A 36 11.23 -0.77 -34.01
C THR A 36 12.40 0.11 -34.44
N PRO A 37 12.22 0.99 -35.44
CA PRO A 37 13.25 1.95 -35.78
C PRO A 37 13.44 2.88 -34.58
N LEU A 38 14.67 2.92 -34.07
CA LEU A 38 15.16 3.97 -33.19
C LEU A 38 14.91 5.31 -33.88
N ALA A 39 13.84 5.98 -33.48
CA ALA A 39 13.60 7.36 -33.82
C ALA A 39 14.80 8.17 -33.30
N ARG A 40 15.59 8.69 -34.25
CA ARG A 40 16.62 9.70 -34.00
C ARG A 40 15.96 10.86 -33.26
N TYR A 41 16.24 10.98 -31.97
CA TYR A 41 16.03 12.24 -31.27
C TYR A 41 17.02 13.25 -31.85
N GLY A 42 16.51 14.16 -32.67
CA GLY A 42 17.25 15.33 -33.11
C GLY A 42 17.57 16.26 -31.93
N PRO A 43 18.67 17.01 -31.98
CA PRO A 43 18.95 18.04 -31.00
C PRO A 43 18.17 19.32 -31.32
N LEU A 44 18.11 20.20 -30.32
CA LEU A 44 17.66 21.60 -30.35
C LEU A 44 16.14 21.80 -30.20
N ASN A 45 15.72 22.36 -29.06
CA ASN A 45 15.56 23.81 -28.99
C ASN A 45 15.39 24.28 -27.55
N ALA A 46 16.33 25.12 -27.10
CA ALA A 46 16.17 25.95 -25.93
C ALA A 46 15.26 27.13 -26.32
N SER A 47 14.05 27.17 -25.80
CA SER A 47 13.32 28.43 -25.65
C SER A 47 12.19 28.29 -24.66
N SER A 48 12.35 29.01 -23.56
CA SER A 48 11.34 29.88 -22.97
C SER A 48 9.88 29.43 -23.08
N GLN A 49 9.26 29.17 -21.95
CA GLN A 49 8.33 30.12 -21.31
C GLN A 49 7.85 29.50 -20.01
N LEU A 50 8.45 29.97 -18.93
CA LEU A 50 8.06 29.68 -17.55
C LEU A 50 6.73 30.41 -17.30
N THR A 51 5.60 29.83 -17.69
CA THR A 51 4.29 30.33 -17.26
C THR A 51 4.14 30.03 -15.77
N ARG A 52 4.59 30.99 -14.95
CA ARG A 52 4.25 31.09 -13.54
C ARG A 52 2.74 31.19 -13.42
N ARG A 53 2.07 30.07 -13.12
CA ARG A 53 0.71 30.11 -12.60
C ARG A 53 0.77 30.80 -11.23
N ALA A 54 0.42 32.08 -11.23
CA ALA A 54 0.10 32.82 -10.03
C ALA A 54 -1.09 32.14 -9.35
N PHE A 55 -0.83 31.45 -8.24
CA PHE A 55 -1.88 31.09 -7.31
C PHE A 55 -2.31 32.40 -6.61
N PRO A 56 -3.61 32.77 -6.66
CA PRO A 56 -4.07 33.88 -5.85
C PRO A 56 -3.93 33.48 -4.37
N VAL A 57 -2.97 34.13 -3.70
CA VAL A 57 -2.89 34.19 -2.24
C VAL A 57 -4.18 34.86 -1.78
N SER A 58 -5.12 34.05 -1.28
CA SER A 58 -6.31 34.55 -0.61
C SER A 58 -5.87 35.32 0.62
N ALA A 59 -5.89 36.64 0.49
CA ALA A 59 -5.60 37.60 1.53
C ALA A 59 -6.48 37.34 2.75
N GLY A 60 -5.84 37.39 3.92
CA GLY A 60 -6.47 37.17 5.21
C GLY A 60 -7.65 38.10 5.45
N LEU A 61 -8.78 37.49 5.80
CA LEU A 61 -9.90 38.18 6.41
C LEU A 61 -9.60 38.30 7.91
N THR A 62 -8.83 39.32 8.28
CA THR A 62 -8.68 39.75 9.67
C THR A 62 -10.03 40.32 10.12
N ARG A 63 -10.78 39.54 10.93
CA ARG A 63 -11.93 40.07 11.66
C ARG A 63 -11.42 40.91 12.83
N SER A 64 -11.41 42.22 12.64
CA SER A 64 -11.33 43.24 13.68
C SER A 64 -12.53 43.09 14.62
N PHE A 65 -12.25 42.75 15.88
CA PHE A 65 -13.22 42.87 16.97
C PHE A 65 -13.28 44.34 17.39
N ALA A 66 -14.36 45.03 17.04
CA ALA A 66 -14.70 46.32 17.60
C ALA A 66 -15.19 46.12 19.05
N ALA A 67 -14.47 46.70 20.00
CA ALA A 67 -14.90 46.84 21.38
C ALA A 67 -16.06 47.86 21.44
N ALA A 68 -17.28 47.36 21.59
CA ALA A 68 -18.43 48.19 21.94
C ALA A 68 -18.65 48.12 23.45
N THR A 69 -18.22 49.16 24.15
CA THR A 69 -18.65 49.47 25.52
C THR A 69 -20.07 50.02 25.46
N GLY A 70 -21.01 49.34 26.12
CA GLY A 70 -22.41 49.75 26.18
C GLY A 70 -23.12 49.12 27.38
N THR A 71 -23.29 49.92 28.42
CA THR A 71 -23.85 49.59 29.74
C THR A 71 -25.37 49.45 29.75
N LYS A 72 -25.84 48.50 30.59
CA LYS A 72 -27.13 48.42 31.33
C LYS A 72 -28.44 48.19 30.56
N ALA A 73 -29.07 47.04 30.80
CA ALA A 73 -30.33 46.93 31.58
C ALA A 73 -30.76 45.46 31.76
N LYS A 74 -31.20 45.15 32.99
CA LYS A 74 -31.69 43.85 33.46
C LYS A 74 -32.97 43.41 32.73
N LYS A 75 -33.02 42.15 32.26
CA LYS A 75 -34.21 41.30 32.46
C LYS A 75 -33.81 39.82 32.37
N ALA A 76 -34.10 39.10 33.45
CA ALA A 76 -33.87 37.68 33.63
C ALA A 76 -34.61 36.84 32.58
N GLN A 77 -33.95 35.81 32.06
CA GLN A 77 -34.54 34.55 31.59
C GLN A 77 -33.44 33.48 31.36
N PRO A 78 -33.81 32.18 31.38
CA PRO A 78 -33.02 31.12 32.00
C PRO A 78 -31.91 30.53 31.11
N ALA A 79 -30.94 29.94 31.80
CA ALA A 79 -29.80 29.19 31.30
C ALA A 79 -30.13 28.31 30.08
N LYS A 80 -29.71 28.76 28.90
CA LYS A 80 -29.51 27.89 27.75
C LYS A 80 -28.12 27.29 27.88
N ALA A 81 -28.11 25.99 28.13
CA ALA A 81 -26.95 25.12 28.09
C ALA A 81 -26.05 25.48 26.89
N GLU A 82 -24.83 25.86 27.21
CA GLU A 82 -23.71 26.04 26.30
C GLU A 82 -23.50 24.71 25.57
N LYS A 83 -24.05 24.60 24.36
CA LYS A 83 -23.75 23.51 23.44
C LYS A 83 -22.30 23.67 23.02
N ALA A 84 -21.42 22.98 23.74
CA ALA A 84 -20.06 22.69 23.35
C ALA A 84 -20.05 22.24 21.88
N LYS A 85 -19.29 22.96 21.05
CA LYS A 85 -19.05 22.57 19.66
C LYS A 85 -18.35 21.21 19.70
N PRO A 86 -18.91 20.14 19.10
CA PRO A 86 -18.18 18.90 18.97
C PRO A 86 -16.90 19.18 18.18
N GLY A 87 -15.77 18.80 18.77
CA GLY A 87 -14.46 18.91 18.14
C GLY A 87 -14.51 18.29 16.75
N LYS A 88 -13.83 18.94 15.80
CA LYS A 88 -13.59 18.38 14.48
C LYS A 88 -12.71 17.15 14.68
N GLU A 89 -13.34 16.00 14.91
CA GLU A 89 -12.70 14.70 14.74
C GLU A 89 -12.15 14.68 13.32
N ALA A 90 -10.82 14.55 13.23
CA ALA A 90 -10.18 14.25 11.98
C ALA A 90 -10.95 13.08 11.37
N LYS A 91 -11.50 13.27 10.17
CA LYS A 91 -12.01 12.19 9.34
C LYS A 91 -10.84 11.24 9.09
N VAL A 92 -10.62 10.31 10.02
CA VAL A 92 -9.77 9.15 9.84
C VAL A 92 -10.45 8.40 8.71
N ASP A 93 -9.82 8.39 7.55
CA ASP A 93 -10.26 7.64 6.38
C ASP A 93 -10.61 6.20 6.80
N GLY A 94 -11.92 5.98 7.03
CA GLY A 94 -12.49 4.77 7.62
C GLY A 94 -12.44 3.54 6.71
N ARG A 95 -11.58 3.57 5.69
CA ARG A 95 -11.24 2.42 4.84
C ARG A 95 -9.90 1.87 5.27
N LYS A 96 -9.69 1.63 6.57
CA LYS A 96 -8.71 0.64 7.00
C LYS A 96 -9.24 -0.71 6.54
N ARG A 97 -8.91 -1.05 5.29
CA ARG A 97 -9.06 -2.42 4.77
C ARG A 97 -8.48 -3.33 5.85
N TYR A 98 -9.21 -4.38 6.22
CA TYR A 98 -8.73 -5.47 7.05
C TYR A 98 -7.56 -6.15 6.32
N THR A 99 -6.40 -5.51 6.27
CA THR A 99 -5.19 -6.03 5.67
C THR A 99 -4.37 -6.61 6.79
N SER A 100 -4.76 -7.78 7.28
CA SER A 100 -4.00 -8.57 8.25
C SER A 100 -3.73 -7.89 9.59
N SER A 101 -3.76 -8.67 10.66
CA SER A 101 -3.38 -8.17 11.99
C SER A 101 -1.91 -7.79 12.08
N LEU A 102 -1.08 -8.20 11.10
CA LEU A 102 0.34 -7.88 11.07
C LEU A 102 0.68 -6.76 10.08
N PRO A 103 1.42 -5.72 10.52
CA PRO A 103 1.92 -4.70 9.62
C PRO A 103 2.87 -5.31 8.58
N ARG A 104 2.83 -4.78 7.35
CA ARG A 104 3.76 -5.19 6.29
C ARG A 104 5.21 -4.94 6.74
N PRO A 105 6.13 -5.92 6.60
CA PRO A 105 7.53 -5.71 6.96
C PRO A 105 8.12 -4.56 6.14
N LYS A 106 8.94 -3.72 6.79
CA LYS A 106 9.60 -2.57 6.17
C LYS A 106 10.82 -3.02 5.38
N ARG A 107 11.06 -2.39 4.23
CA ARG A 107 12.27 -2.62 3.41
C ARG A 107 13.52 -2.15 4.17
N PRO A 108 14.67 -2.82 4.01
CA PRO A 108 15.94 -2.30 4.50
C PRO A 108 16.22 -0.95 3.83
N LEU A 109 16.87 -0.05 4.56
CA LEU A 109 17.24 1.27 4.05
C LEU A 109 18.29 1.14 2.94
N ASN A 110 18.12 1.92 1.88
CA ASN A 110 19.15 2.06 0.85
C ASN A 110 20.43 2.68 1.46
N ALA A 111 21.59 2.37 0.89
CA ALA A 111 22.90 2.93 1.27
C ALA A 111 22.87 4.44 1.47
N PHE A 112 22.26 5.20 0.55
CA PHE A 112 22.13 6.65 0.71
C PHE A 112 21.33 7.05 1.95
N LEU A 113 20.22 6.36 2.25
CA LEU A 113 19.38 6.69 3.42
C LEU A 113 20.08 6.30 4.74
N ARG A 114 20.87 5.23 4.73
CA ARG A 114 21.74 4.87 5.86
C ARG A 114 22.81 5.94 6.09
N PHE A 115 23.49 6.35 5.02
CA PHE A 115 24.45 7.45 5.07
C PHE A 115 23.81 8.74 5.57
N ALA A 116 22.67 9.15 5.00
CA ALA A 116 21.99 10.37 5.39
C ALA A 116 21.54 10.35 6.86
N SER A 117 21.10 9.18 7.37
CA SER A 117 20.76 9.00 8.79
C SER A 117 21.99 9.18 9.68
N HIS A 118 23.12 8.58 9.32
CA HIS A 118 24.37 8.69 10.08
C HIS A 118 24.95 10.11 10.00
N TYR A 119 24.93 10.73 8.82
CA TYR A 119 25.48 12.06 8.59
C TYR A 119 24.67 13.14 9.31
N ARG A 120 23.33 12.99 9.39
CA ARG A 120 22.47 13.89 10.17
C ARG A 120 22.70 13.83 11.67
N GLN A 121 23.25 12.73 12.18
CA GLN A 121 23.64 12.62 13.59
C GLN A 121 24.96 13.35 13.88
N SER A 122 25.75 13.65 12.84
CA SER A 122 26.94 14.50 12.96
C SER A 122 26.56 15.99 12.95
N GLU A 123 27.36 16.81 13.64
CA GLU A 123 27.14 18.26 13.71
C GLU A 123 27.12 18.92 12.32
N GLN A 124 27.91 18.39 11.38
CA GLN A 124 28.00 18.89 10.01
C GLN A 124 26.71 18.65 9.21
N GLY A 125 26.01 17.54 9.47
CA GLY A 125 24.83 17.14 8.70
C GLY A 125 23.49 17.57 9.28
N ALA A 126 23.44 18.06 10.52
CA ALA A 126 22.20 18.42 11.20
C ALA A 126 21.47 19.60 10.54
N ALA A 127 22.22 20.58 10.00
CA ALA A 127 21.67 21.77 9.36
C ALA A 127 21.50 21.65 7.83
N LEU A 128 22.08 20.61 7.21
CA LEU A 128 22.07 20.47 5.76
C LEU A 128 20.75 19.93 5.22
N SER A 129 20.37 20.41 4.04
CA SER A 129 19.23 19.85 3.32
C SER A 129 19.55 18.45 2.80
N VAL A 130 18.53 17.66 2.47
CA VAL A 130 18.72 16.32 1.86
C VAL A 130 19.47 16.42 0.54
N ALA A 131 19.29 17.52 -0.21
CA ALA A 131 19.96 17.74 -1.49
C ALA A 131 21.48 17.93 -1.29
N ASP A 132 21.88 18.69 -0.27
CA ASP A 132 23.30 18.91 0.04
C ASP A 132 23.97 17.60 0.53
N ILE A 133 23.25 16.81 1.35
CA ILE A 133 23.71 15.49 1.77
C ILE A 133 23.90 14.55 0.56
N ALA A 134 23.06 14.66 -0.47
CA ALA A 134 23.22 13.88 -1.70
C ALA A 134 24.49 14.28 -2.48
N VAL A 135 24.86 15.56 -2.49
CA VAL A 135 26.12 16.02 -3.08
C VAL A 135 27.31 15.44 -2.32
N VAL A 136 27.30 15.50 -0.98
CA VAL A 136 28.34 14.88 -0.14
C VAL A 136 28.43 13.38 -0.42
N TYR A 137 27.29 12.68 -0.50
CA TYR A 137 27.26 11.26 -0.80
C TYR A 137 27.85 10.92 -2.17
N ASN A 138 27.54 11.72 -3.20
CA ASN A 138 28.07 11.49 -4.54
C ASN A 138 29.59 11.67 -4.61
N ASN A 139 30.14 12.59 -3.80
CA ASN A 139 31.57 12.86 -3.71
C ASN A 139 32.36 11.81 -2.87
N LEU A 140 31.68 10.97 -2.09
CA LEU A 140 32.33 9.86 -1.36
C LEU A 140 32.93 8.84 -2.33
N GLY A 141 34.08 8.28 -1.93
CA GLY A 141 34.72 7.18 -2.65
C GLY A 141 33.85 5.91 -2.66
N PRO A 142 34.05 5.00 -3.63
CA PRO A 142 33.29 3.74 -3.71
C PRO A 142 33.45 2.89 -2.44
N GLU A 143 34.65 2.85 -1.85
CA GLU A 143 34.94 2.10 -0.62
C GLU A 143 34.13 2.59 0.58
N GLU A 144 33.88 3.90 0.67
CA GLU A 144 33.07 4.48 1.76
C GLU A 144 31.59 4.25 1.52
N LYS A 145 31.15 4.24 0.26
CA LYS A 145 29.77 3.91 -0.13
C LYS A 145 29.41 2.47 0.21
N GLU A 146 30.35 1.53 0.04
CA GLU A 146 30.15 0.12 0.38
C GLU A 146 29.85 -0.10 1.87
N LYS A 147 30.43 0.71 2.77
CA LYS A 147 30.14 0.62 4.23
C LYS A 147 28.67 0.84 4.56
N PHE A 148 27.95 1.60 3.73
CA PHE A 148 26.53 1.88 3.94
C PHE A 148 25.61 0.94 3.19
N HIS A 149 26.12 0.08 2.31
CA HIS A 149 25.29 -0.92 1.66
C HIS A 149 24.60 -1.82 2.71
N PRO A 150 23.30 -2.12 2.54
CA PRO A 150 22.66 -3.11 3.39
C PRO A 150 23.41 -4.44 3.24
N SER A 151 23.72 -5.08 4.36
CA SER A 151 24.36 -6.39 4.33
C SER A 151 23.44 -7.40 3.66
N GLU A 152 24.01 -8.41 3.01
CA GLU A 152 23.24 -9.48 2.35
C GLU A 152 22.27 -10.13 3.35
N GLN A 153 22.72 -10.36 4.58
CA GLN A 153 21.93 -10.88 5.70
C GLN A 153 20.68 -10.05 6.00
N GLU A 154 20.76 -8.71 6.00
CA GLU A 154 19.59 -7.86 6.22
C GLU A 154 18.58 -7.95 5.07
N THR A 155 19.08 -8.09 3.84
CA THR A 155 18.21 -8.24 2.67
C THR A 155 17.51 -9.60 2.67
N GLU A 156 18.19 -10.66 3.08
CA GLU A 156 17.65 -12.01 3.25
C GLU A 156 16.61 -12.05 4.36
N ALA A 157 16.94 -11.54 5.55
CA ALA A 157 16.01 -11.46 6.66
C ALA A 157 14.73 -10.66 6.31
N TYR A 158 14.84 -9.63 5.47
CA TYR A 158 13.66 -8.93 4.95
C TYR A 158 12.85 -9.80 3.98
N LYS A 159 13.50 -10.54 3.07
CA LYS A 159 12.81 -11.44 2.13
C LYS A 159 12.06 -12.53 2.89
N GLU A 160 12.66 -13.13 3.91
CA GLU A 160 12.05 -14.14 4.77
C GLU A 160 10.83 -13.58 5.51
N LYS A 161 11.01 -12.49 6.27
CA LYS A 161 9.90 -11.81 6.96
C LYS A 161 8.77 -11.41 6.02
N ARG A 162 9.12 -11.02 4.79
CA ARG A 162 8.14 -10.69 3.75
C ARG A 162 7.40 -11.92 3.26
N ALA A 163 8.09 -13.03 3.02
CA ALA A 163 7.48 -14.30 2.62
C ALA A 163 6.54 -14.83 3.71
N GLU A 164 6.95 -14.78 4.97
CA GLU A 164 6.10 -15.15 6.12
C GLU A 164 4.85 -14.27 6.20
N TRP A 165 5.01 -12.95 6.02
CA TRP A 165 3.88 -12.03 5.99
C TRP A 165 2.95 -12.28 4.80
N GLU A 166 3.49 -12.57 3.62
CA GLU A 166 2.71 -12.91 2.42
C GLU A 166 1.95 -14.22 2.64
N LYS A 167 2.58 -15.26 3.20
CA LYS A 167 1.94 -16.53 3.57
C LYS A 167 0.82 -16.33 4.58
N LYS A 168 1.07 -15.63 5.69
CA LYS A 168 0.05 -15.35 6.71
C LYS A 168 -1.08 -14.48 6.16
N ASN A 169 -0.79 -13.61 5.19
CA ASN A 169 -1.81 -12.85 4.51
C ASN A 169 -2.61 -13.65 3.52
N GLU A 170 -2.00 -14.63 2.84
CA GLU A 170 -2.73 -15.57 1.99
C GLU A 170 -3.63 -16.47 2.83
N GLU A 171 -3.14 -16.91 3.99
CA GLU A 171 -3.96 -17.58 5.00
C GLU A 171 -5.14 -16.70 5.46
N ALA A 172 -4.90 -15.42 5.72
CA ALA A 172 -5.95 -14.46 6.07
C ALA A 172 -6.84 -14.03 4.88
N LYS A 173 -6.36 -14.19 3.64
CA LYS A 173 -7.15 -13.98 2.42
C LYS A 173 -8.10 -15.15 2.19
N PHE A 174 -7.89 -16.32 2.82
CA PHE A 174 -8.95 -17.33 2.86
C PHE A 174 -10.22 -16.69 3.42
N LYS A 175 -11.26 -16.83 2.61
CA LYS A 175 -12.11 -15.72 2.23
C LYS A 175 -13.11 -15.48 3.34
N ALA A 176 -13.07 -14.32 4.00
CA ALA A 176 -14.05 -13.94 5.01
C ALA A 176 -15.45 -14.45 4.65
N LYS A 177 -16.11 -15.14 5.58
CA LYS A 177 -17.44 -15.72 5.38
C LYS A 177 -18.34 -14.67 4.74
N ARG A 178 -18.80 -14.92 3.51
CA ARG A 178 -19.77 -14.02 2.88
C ARG A 178 -21.01 -14.04 3.75
N SER A 179 -21.61 -12.88 4.00
CA SER A 179 -22.92 -12.86 4.64
C SER A 179 -23.98 -13.40 3.67
N GLY A 180 -25.09 -13.93 4.19
CA GLY A 180 -26.24 -14.34 3.37
C GLY A 180 -26.70 -13.22 2.43
N TYR A 181 -26.70 -11.96 2.89
CA TYR A 181 -27.01 -10.79 2.06
C TYR A 181 -26.04 -10.61 0.89
N GLN A 182 -24.73 -10.73 1.11
CA GLN A 182 -23.75 -10.60 0.03
C GLN A 182 -23.91 -11.70 -1.03
N LEU A 183 -24.28 -12.91 -0.60
CA LEU A 183 -24.58 -14.01 -1.52
C LEU A 183 -25.85 -13.70 -2.32
N PHE A 184 -26.92 -13.30 -1.64
CA PHE A 184 -28.18 -12.88 -2.26
C PHE A 184 -27.98 -11.76 -3.30
N VAL A 185 -27.25 -10.71 -2.95
CA VAL A 185 -26.93 -9.63 -3.89
C VAL A 185 -26.16 -10.18 -5.09
N SER A 186 -25.17 -11.05 -4.89
CA SER A 186 -24.40 -11.59 -6.02
C SER A 186 -25.20 -12.48 -6.99
N GLU A 187 -26.29 -13.09 -6.52
CA GLU A 187 -27.16 -13.94 -7.34
C GLU A 187 -28.31 -13.15 -7.99
N THR A 188 -28.86 -12.17 -7.29
CA THR A 188 -30.01 -11.38 -7.77
C THR A 188 -29.62 -10.17 -8.60
N PHE A 189 -28.40 -9.65 -8.41
CA PHE A 189 -27.98 -8.43 -9.09
C PHE A 189 -27.66 -8.70 -10.58
N PRO A 190 -28.28 -7.95 -11.52
CA PRO A 190 -28.06 -8.17 -12.94
C PRO A 190 -26.62 -7.84 -13.32
N LYS A 191 -25.93 -8.78 -13.98
CA LYS A 191 -24.51 -8.62 -14.37
C LYS A 191 -24.30 -7.69 -15.57
N SER A 192 -25.35 -7.24 -16.24
CA SER A 192 -25.29 -6.60 -17.56
C SER A 192 -25.77 -5.14 -17.62
N GLY A 193 -25.86 -4.43 -16.49
CA GLY A 193 -26.36 -3.05 -16.43
C GLY A 193 -25.29 -1.95 -16.46
N GLY A 194 -25.66 -0.77 -16.97
CA GLY A 194 -24.87 0.45 -16.84
C GLY A 194 -24.77 0.96 -15.39
N PHE A 195 -23.92 1.96 -15.12
CA PHE A 195 -23.68 2.48 -13.76
C PHE A 195 -24.95 3.01 -13.08
N GLU A 196 -25.84 3.66 -13.83
CA GLU A 196 -27.06 4.27 -13.28
C GLU A 196 -28.14 3.23 -12.98
N GLU A 197 -28.32 2.24 -13.87
CA GLU A 197 -29.17 1.06 -13.66
C GLU A 197 -28.71 0.24 -12.45
N SER A 198 -27.39 0.13 -12.27
CA SER A 198 -26.77 -0.55 -11.13
C SER A 198 -27.14 0.09 -9.79
N SER A 199 -27.26 1.42 -9.73
CA SER A 199 -27.66 2.11 -8.50
C SER A 199 -29.11 1.83 -8.10
N ASN A 200 -30.03 1.86 -9.07
CA ASN A 200 -31.44 1.57 -8.81
C ASN A 200 -31.65 0.08 -8.51
N ALA A 201 -31.01 -0.81 -9.29
CA ALA A 201 -31.05 -2.25 -9.03
C ALA A 201 -30.56 -2.61 -7.61
N MET A 202 -29.54 -1.90 -7.08
CA MET A 202 -29.08 -2.15 -5.72
C MET A 202 -30.12 -1.75 -4.66
N LYS A 203 -30.89 -0.68 -4.90
CA LYS A 203 -32.00 -0.30 -4.01
C LYS A 203 -33.11 -1.35 -4.05
N ASP A 204 -33.43 -1.86 -5.24
CA ASP A 204 -34.45 -2.90 -5.41
C ASP A 204 -34.03 -4.23 -4.78
N VAL A 205 -32.76 -4.61 -4.88
CA VAL A 205 -32.21 -5.77 -4.18
C VAL A 205 -32.30 -5.58 -2.66
N ALA A 206 -32.04 -4.37 -2.16
CA ALA A 206 -32.14 -4.07 -0.73
C ALA A 206 -33.59 -4.14 -0.21
N THR A 207 -34.57 -3.63 -0.96
CA THR A 207 -35.99 -3.74 -0.60
C THR A 207 -36.47 -5.18 -0.67
N ASN A 208 -36.08 -5.93 -1.69
CA ASN A 208 -36.39 -7.36 -1.82
C ASN A 208 -35.82 -8.17 -0.65
N TRP A 209 -34.56 -7.91 -0.27
CA TRP A 209 -33.97 -8.53 0.92
C TRP A 209 -34.75 -8.21 2.21
N GLN A 210 -35.25 -6.98 2.35
CA GLN A 210 -36.05 -6.61 3.52
C GLN A 210 -37.38 -7.36 3.58
N SER A 211 -38.04 -7.60 2.45
CA SER A 211 -39.31 -8.34 2.36
C SER A 211 -39.20 -9.84 2.60
N LEU A 212 -38.00 -10.44 2.49
CA LEU A 212 -37.81 -11.87 2.78
C LEU A 212 -38.16 -12.21 4.23
N THR A 213 -38.79 -13.37 4.42
CA THR A 213 -39.08 -13.96 5.72
C THR A 213 -37.79 -14.33 6.47
N VAL A 214 -37.92 -14.59 7.77
CA VAL A 214 -36.79 -15.02 8.61
C VAL A 214 -36.24 -16.37 8.15
N GLU A 215 -37.12 -17.27 7.71
CA GLU A 215 -36.76 -18.60 7.21
C GLU A 215 -35.93 -18.52 5.93
N GLU A 216 -36.36 -17.74 4.94
CA GLU A 216 -35.62 -17.53 3.70
C GLU A 216 -34.24 -16.90 3.96
N LYS A 217 -34.16 -15.91 4.85
CA LYS A 217 -32.87 -15.30 5.25
C LYS A 217 -31.95 -16.32 5.93
N ALA A 218 -32.50 -17.25 6.71
CA ALA A 218 -31.72 -18.32 7.33
C ALA A 218 -31.16 -19.29 6.27
N GLU A 219 -31.92 -19.62 5.23
CA GLU A 219 -31.44 -20.43 4.11
C GLU A 219 -30.27 -19.77 3.36
N TRP A 220 -30.36 -18.46 3.09
CA TRP A 220 -29.25 -17.70 2.50
C TRP A 220 -28.01 -17.71 3.38
N SER A 221 -28.18 -17.60 4.71
CA SER A 221 -27.06 -17.71 5.65
C SER A 221 -26.44 -19.11 5.65
N LYS A 222 -27.26 -20.17 5.55
CA LYS A 222 -26.78 -21.56 5.46
C LYS A 222 -26.01 -21.80 4.17
N ARG A 223 -26.55 -21.39 3.00
CA ARG A 223 -25.83 -21.47 1.71
C ARG A 223 -24.50 -20.73 1.74
N ALA A 224 -24.46 -19.55 2.35
CA ALA A 224 -23.22 -18.78 2.46
C ALA A 224 -22.18 -19.47 3.35
N ALA A 225 -22.62 -20.21 4.39
CA ALA A 225 -21.74 -21.06 5.19
C ALA A 225 -21.25 -22.28 4.40
N ASP A 226 -22.13 -22.98 3.68
CA ASP A 226 -21.76 -24.16 2.88
C ASP A 226 -20.75 -23.81 1.78
N GLN A 227 -20.95 -22.70 1.05
CA GLN A 227 -19.98 -22.20 0.06
C GLN A 227 -18.63 -21.80 0.67
N TYR A 228 -18.61 -21.39 1.93
CA TYR A 228 -17.37 -21.07 2.63
C TYR A 228 -16.61 -22.36 2.97
N GLU A 229 -17.29 -23.40 3.46
CA GLU A 229 -16.67 -24.70 3.74
C GLU A 229 -16.16 -25.39 2.46
N GLU A 230 -16.95 -25.38 1.38
CA GLU A 230 -16.55 -25.96 0.09
C GLU A 230 -15.27 -25.31 -0.48
N ARG A 231 -15.19 -23.99 -0.36
CA ARG A 231 -14.04 -23.21 -0.79
C ARG A 231 -12.79 -23.45 0.06
N ASN A 232 -12.95 -23.77 1.35
CA ASN A 232 -11.82 -24.07 2.22
C ASN A 232 -11.37 -25.54 2.10
N ARG A 233 -12.21 -26.41 1.53
CA ARG A 233 -11.87 -27.81 1.24
C ARG A 233 -11.06 -27.98 -0.06
N SER A 234 -11.22 -27.06 -1.02
CA SER A 234 -10.55 -27.09 -2.34
C SER A 234 -9.20 -26.39 -2.31
#